data_AF-A0A2E5G1E6-F1
#
_entry.id   AF-A0A2E5G1E6-F1
#
_cell.length_a   1.000
_cell.length_b   1.000
_cell.length_c   1.000
_cell.angle_alpha   90.00
_cell.angle_beta   90.00
_cell.angle_gamma   90.00
#
_symmetry.space_group_name_H-M   'P 1'
#
loop_
_entity.id
_entity.type
_entity.pdbx_description
1 polymer ?
#
loop_
_entity_poly.entity_id
_entity_poly.type
_entity_poly.pdbx_seq_one_letter_code
_entity_poly.pdbx_strand_id
1 'polypeptide(L)'
;MSFWSRYWHGPIAAIRPYLLVKGALILLAIDLWTDRLARGAHYGVGGFNVAHFQWLDAIQPMPSPGGYVGLMLLCGLLAMGILFGASGRLVPACLFLAYTYSWSMSRLDGFQHHYFLSLVLFCLIFFPKINHHQLFNADKAKIGIKNHTDPSRAGPMTSAWSYALLAAIIAIVYGYTAITKCDLQWLSGQTFKSIGGTDTVFQPAISVLAHIGLPESAFWILISIGIVILESIVMLGYLAAARCADSTLRWRRMGCMGMWLVSMALHLGIELVGLQIGFFSYYMVLLATVLFFPAKWLIAIGWLCAQPYRYLESYFQQLMAARLKGIVGWCIQAILAIALVGFTYLVASVANLPGAISACFAFLLIMASSILLVRAGRQLTARMAAMAFAIGALWIALEASYVRFDFYSAFADNLKQMGYLNSARENFEKAYLYVKNDHERRAHLLSALGILQQSKGRHTEAMEYYRKSLTADPNYAAGHFFLGAALTATGESERALEYFAASARLAPTWPKPFNGMAWIMATDFDPSVHQPQQAIKHARHAFELGGHASHLDTLAVAYAAAGQFDEAIKTAHKALELAKVEQAVDLIEEIEDRIALFHQSIPYDAKLDATNKPGHLEQHTPADP
;
A
#
# COMPACT_ATOMS: atom_id res chain seq x y z
N MET A 1 -3.80 -1.88 47.70
CA MET A 1 -3.36 -1.33 46.40
C MET A 1 -4.36 -0.28 45.92
N SER A 2 -3.87 0.88 45.47
CA SER A 2 -4.69 1.93 44.85
C SER A 2 -5.39 1.42 43.58
N PHE A 3 -6.40 2.15 43.11
CA PHE A 3 -7.09 1.89 41.85
C PHE A 3 -6.10 1.82 40.66
N TRP A 4 -5.16 2.76 40.60
CA TRP A 4 -4.13 2.86 39.57
C TRP A 4 -3.15 1.69 39.62
N SER A 5 -2.69 1.33 40.82
CA SER A 5 -1.80 0.18 41.01
C SER A 5 -2.46 -1.13 40.53
N ARG A 6 -3.77 -1.30 40.78
CA ARG A 6 -4.53 -2.46 40.27
C ARG A 6 -4.78 -2.42 38.76
N TYR A 7 -4.90 -1.24 38.16
CA TYR A 7 -5.05 -1.11 36.70
C TYR A 7 -3.79 -1.53 35.97
N TRP A 8 -2.68 -0.91 36.34
CA TRP A 8 -1.42 -1.06 35.64
C TRP A 8 -0.72 -2.38 35.97
N HIS A 9 -0.88 -2.91 37.18
CA HIS A 9 -0.13 -4.09 37.61
C HIS A 9 -1.02 -5.29 37.99
N GLY A 10 -2.32 -5.23 37.67
CA GLY A 10 -3.25 -6.33 37.91
C GLY A 10 -2.86 -7.64 37.21
N PRO A 11 -3.27 -8.79 37.74
CA PRO A 11 -3.00 -10.08 37.11
C PRO A 11 -3.84 -10.26 35.84
N ILE A 12 -3.21 -10.70 34.76
CA ILE A 12 -3.82 -11.05 33.47
C ILE A 12 -3.46 -12.48 33.07
N ALA A 13 -4.27 -13.13 32.23
CA ALA A 13 -3.97 -14.46 31.72
C ALA A 13 -2.70 -14.45 30.83
N ALA A 14 -1.74 -15.34 31.10
CA ALA A 14 -0.45 -15.40 30.42
C ALA A 14 -0.55 -15.73 28.91
N ILE A 15 -1.65 -16.34 28.47
CA ILE A 15 -1.93 -16.60 27.05
C ILE A 15 -2.03 -15.30 26.22
N ARG A 16 -2.52 -14.20 26.81
CA ARG A 16 -2.72 -12.93 26.10
C ARG A 16 -1.40 -12.33 25.62
N PRO A 17 -0.43 -12.03 26.49
CA PRO A 17 0.86 -11.52 26.03
C PRO A 17 1.60 -12.50 25.11
N TYR A 18 1.42 -13.81 25.31
CA TYR A 18 1.96 -14.82 24.39
C TYR A 18 1.38 -14.68 22.98
N LEU A 19 0.05 -14.67 22.82
CA LEU A 19 -0.61 -14.56 21.52
C LEU A 19 -0.42 -13.17 20.88
N LEU A 20 -0.37 -12.09 21.67
CA LEU A 20 -0.07 -10.75 21.16
C LEU A 20 1.30 -10.71 20.49
N VAL A 21 2.33 -11.21 21.17
CA VAL A 21 3.69 -11.26 20.59
C VAL A 21 3.69 -12.14 19.34
N LYS A 22 3.08 -13.34 19.39
CA LYS A 22 3.11 -14.25 18.25
C LYS A 22 2.33 -13.73 17.05
N GLY A 23 1.07 -13.34 17.26
CA GLY A 23 0.19 -12.87 16.21
C GLY A 23 0.67 -11.57 15.59
N ALA A 24 1.07 -10.58 16.40
CA ALA A 24 1.48 -9.28 15.89
C ALA A 24 2.75 -9.38 15.04
N LEU A 25 3.71 -10.24 15.42
CA LEU A 25 4.94 -10.43 14.67
C LEU A 25 4.74 -11.23 13.37
N ILE A 26 3.82 -12.21 13.36
CA ILE A 26 3.44 -12.91 12.13
C ILE A 26 2.77 -11.95 11.15
N LEU A 27 1.77 -11.19 11.62
CA LEU A 27 1.09 -10.19 10.78
C LEU A 27 2.07 -9.14 10.28
N LEU A 28 2.98 -8.66 11.15
CA LEU A 28 4.04 -7.71 10.77
C LEU A 28 4.92 -8.24 9.65
N ALA A 29 5.43 -9.45 9.76
CA ALA A 29 6.28 -10.00 8.71
C ALA A 29 5.53 -10.14 7.39
N ILE A 30 4.26 -10.59 7.42
CA ILE A 30 3.43 -10.74 6.22
C ILE A 30 3.16 -9.36 5.59
N ASP A 31 2.62 -8.41 6.36
CA ASP A 31 2.32 -7.03 5.92
C ASP A 31 3.55 -6.37 5.27
N LEU A 32 4.71 -6.44 5.95
CA LEU A 32 5.97 -5.90 5.45
C LEU A 32 6.36 -6.50 4.09
N TRP A 33 6.22 -7.81 3.91
CA TRP A 33 6.71 -8.50 2.72
C TRP A 33 5.73 -8.51 1.56
N THR A 34 4.42 -8.54 1.82
CA THR A 34 3.40 -8.64 0.77
C THR A 34 2.91 -7.27 0.31
N ASP A 35 2.72 -6.31 1.22
CA ASP A 35 2.12 -5.02 0.90
C ASP A 35 3.20 -3.92 0.84
N ARG A 36 4.11 -3.88 1.81
CA ARG A 36 5.02 -2.72 1.97
C ARG A 36 6.23 -2.75 1.06
N LEU A 37 6.71 -3.92 0.67
CA LEU A 37 7.76 -4.03 -0.35
C LEU A 37 7.29 -3.52 -1.71
N ALA A 38 6.07 -3.87 -2.12
CA ALA A 38 5.47 -3.35 -3.37
C ALA A 38 5.31 -1.83 -3.30
N ARG A 39 4.67 -1.33 -2.22
CA ARG A 39 4.44 0.11 -2.09
C ARG A 39 5.73 0.90 -1.97
N GLY A 40 6.73 0.39 -1.25
CA GLY A 40 8.04 1.00 -1.14
C GLY A 40 8.77 1.11 -2.48
N ALA A 41 8.38 0.32 -3.47
CA ALA A 41 8.90 0.46 -4.82
C ALA A 41 8.25 1.60 -5.61
N HIS A 42 6.99 1.93 -5.31
CA HIS A 42 6.21 2.91 -6.06
C HIS A 42 6.77 4.34 -6.00
N TYR A 43 7.56 4.67 -4.98
CA TYR A 43 8.04 6.04 -4.75
C TYR A 43 9.48 6.30 -5.24
N GLY A 44 10.08 5.39 -6.03
CA GLY A 44 11.26 5.66 -6.89
C GLY A 44 12.60 5.87 -6.16
N VAL A 45 13.64 6.30 -6.89
CA VAL A 45 15.03 6.48 -6.38
C VAL A 45 15.27 7.88 -5.77
N GLY A 46 14.57 8.90 -6.24
CA GLY A 46 14.96 10.31 -6.03
C GLY A 46 14.14 11.12 -5.01
N GLY A 47 13.01 10.59 -4.50
CA GLY A 47 12.12 11.35 -3.60
C GLY A 47 11.37 10.49 -2.59
N PHE A 48 11.84 9.27 -2.35
CA PHE A 48 11.18 8.23 -1.59
C PHE A 48 11.05 8.55 -0.09
N ASN A 49 12.05 9.26 0.45
CA ASN A 49 12.13 9.52 1.88
C ASN A 49 12.10 11.01 2.19
N VAL A 50 11.28 11.36 3.19
CA VAL A 50 11.18 12.70 3.78
C VAL A 50 11.05 12.52 5.29
N ALA A 51 11.82 13.29 6.05
CA ALA A 51 11.66 13.34 7.50
C ALA A 51 10.29 13.92 7.86
N HIS A 52 9.44 13.12 8.51
CA HIS A 52 8.14 13.62 8.99
C HIS A 52 8.25 14.51 10.22
N PHE A 53 9.40 14.46 10.91
CA PHE A 53 9.68 15.30 12.07
C PHE A 53 10.97 16.08 11.83
N GLN A 54 10.93 17.39 12.03
CA GLN A 54 12.08 18.28 11.78
C GLN A 54 13.37 17.87 12.52
N TRP A 55 13.25 17.30 13.72
CA TRP A 55 14.44 16.85 14.47
C TRP A 55 15.16 15.67 13.80
N LEU A 56 14.49 14.96 12.89
CA LEU A 56 15.09 13.89 12.10
C LEU A 56 15.91 14.40 10.92
N ASP A 57 15.87 15.71 10.61
CA ASP A 57 16.79 16.33 9.65
C ASP A 57 18.25 16.27 10.14
N ALA A 58 18.46 16.05 11.45
CA ALA A 58 19.79 15.85 12.04
C ALA A 58 20.40 14.47 11.74
N ILE A 59 19.62 13.50 11.23
CA ILE A 59 20.08 12.13 10.96
C ILE A 59 20.17 11.80 9.46
N GLN A 60 20.41 12.82 8.64
CA GLN A 60 20.75 12.66 7.22
C GLN A 60 22.08 11.89 7.03
N PRO A 61 22.25 11.16 5.90
CA PRO A 61 21.31 11.05 4.79
C PRO A 61 20.14 10.11 5.12
N MET A 62 18.95 10.47 4.65
CA MET A 62 17.79 9.59 4.66
C MET A 62 18.11 8.25 3.96
N PRO A 63 17.44 7.13 4.33
CA PRO A 63 17.70 5.85 3.69
C PRO A 63 17.58 5.99 2.17
N SER A 64 18.43 5.33 1.40
CA SER A 64 18.13 5.18 -0.02
C SER A 64 16.89 4.29 -0.18
N PRO A 65 16.22 4.28 -1.33
CA PRO A 65 15.06 3.41 -1.55
C PRO A 65 15.41 1.92 -1.40
N GLY A 66 16.60 1.52 -1.86
CA GLY A 66 17.17 0.21 -1.58
C GLY A 66 17.43 -0.02 -0.08
N GLY A 67 17.86 1.00 0.66
CA GLY A 67 18.03 0.97 2.11
C GLY A 67 16.71 0.78 2.86
N TYR A 68 15.64 1.47 2.45
CA TYR A 68 14.29 1.27 3.00
C TYR A 68 13.80 -0.16 2.77
N VAL A 69 13.91 -0.66 1.53
CA VAL A 69 13.54 -2.04 1.20
C VAL A 69 14.32 -3.05 2.04
N GLY A 70 15.63 -2.83 2.19
CA GLY A 70 16.49 -3.62 3.07
C GLY A 70 16.03 -3.60 4.53
N LEU A 71 15.64 -2.43 5.04
CA LEU A 71 15.11 -2.27 6.39
C LEU A 71 13.75 -2.99 6.58
N MET A 72 12.85 -2.96 5.59
CA MET A 72 11.58 -3.70 5.65
C MET A 72 11.80 -5.21 5.68
N LEU A 73 12.70 -5.71 4.82
CA LEU A 73 13.11 -7.12 4.83
C LEU A 73 13.71 -7.52 6.18
N LEU A 74 14.63 -6.70 6.70
CA LEU A 74 15.24 -6.89 8.01
C LEU A 74 14.19 -6.92 9.12
N CYS A 75 13.24 -6.00 9.13
CA CYS A 75 12.18 -5.94 10.14
C CYS A 75 11.32 -7.22 10.11
N GLY A 76 10.93 -7.71 8.95
CA GLY A 76 10.20 -8.98 8.84
C GLY A 76 11.02 -10.18 9.34
N LEU A 77 12.33 -10.21 9.03
CA LEU A 77 13.23 -11.26 9.51
C LEU A 77 13.45 -11.20 11.02
N LEU A 78 13.60 -10.01 11.60
CA LEU A 78 13.68 -9.81 13.05
C LEU A 78 12.39 -10.23 13.74
N ALA A 79 11.23 -9.92 13.16
CA ALA A 79 9.93 -10.33 13.67
C ALA A 79 9.81 -11.86 13.73
N MET A 80 10.21 -12.56 12.67
CA MET A 80 10.28 -14.02 12.64
C MET A 80 11.34 -14.57 13.62
N GLY A 81 12.51 -13.95 13.70
CA GLY A 81 13.55 -14.33 14.66
C GLY A 81 13.05 -14.29 16.12
N ILE A 82 12.28 -13.26 16.48
CA ILE A 82 11.64 -13.15 17.80
C ILE A 82 10.57 -14.24 17.96
N LEU A 83 9.76 -14.50 16.93
CA LEU A 83 8.73 -15.54 16.94
C LEU A 83 9.32 -16.90 17.31
N PHE A 84 10.52 -17.22 16.83
CA PHE A 84 11.15 -18.52 17.03
C PHE A 84 12.26 -18.53 18.08
N GLY A 85 12.25 -17.53 18.96
CA GLY A 85 12.92 -17.60 20.25
C GLY A 85 14.24 -16.85 20.34
N ALA A 86 14.50 -15.85 19.50
CA ALA A 86 15.59 -14.90 19.74
C ALA A 86 15.49 -14.34 21.18
N SER A 87 16.55 -14.55 21.97
CA SER A 87 16.53 -14.32 23.41
C SER A 87 17.12 -12.95 23.76
N GLY A 88 16.27 -11.96 24.06
CA GLY A 88 16.74 -10.64 24.50
C GLY A 88 15.63 -9.59 24.45
N ARG A 89 15.78 -8.49 25.19
CA ARG A 89 14.97 -7.28 24.93
C ARG A 89 15.55 -6.43 23.79
N LEU A 90 16.84 -6.66 23.49
CA LEU A 90 17.56 -5.98 22.43
C LEU A 90 16.94 -6.24 21.04
N VAL A 91 16.63 -7.49 20.68
CA VAL A 91 16.09 -7.81 19.34
C VAL A 91 14.72 -7.14 19.09
N PRO A 92 13.74 -7.21 20.00
CA PRO A 92 12.51 -6.42 19.88
C PRO A 92 12.75 -4.90 19.86
N ALA A 93 13.74 -4.39 20.61
CA ALA A 93 14.09 -2.97 20.59
C ALA A 93 14.69 -2.54 19.24
N CYS A 94 15.58 -3.35 18.65
CA CYS A 94 16.11 -3.11 17.31
C CYS A 94 15.00 -3.17 16.25
N LEU A 95 14.06 -4.12 16.37
CA LEU A 95 12.88 -4.18 15.49
C LEU A 95 12.04 -2.91 15.60
N PHE A 96 11.71 -2.47 16.82
CA PHE A 96 10.99 -1.23 17.06
C PHE A 96 11.72 -0.03 16.44
N LEU A 97 13.00 0.16 16.76
CA LEU A 97 13.78 1.30 16.26
C LEU A 97 13.92 1.29 14.74
N ALA A 98 14.24 0.14 14.13
CA ALA A 98 14.38 0.03 12.68
C ALA A 98 13.04 0.28 11.97
N TYR A 99 11.95 -0.30 12.48
CA TYR A 99 10.61 -0.09 11.93
C TYR A 99 10.22 1.39 12.05
N THR A 100 10.31 1.98 13.24
CA THR A 100 9.97 3.39 13.48
C THR A 100 10.82 4.34 12.67
N TYR A 101 12.14 4.10 12.57
CA TYR A 101 13.03 4.91 11.74
C TYR A 101 12.59 4.89 10.27
N SER A 102 12.30 3.70 9.73
CA SER A 102 11.87 3.56 8.33
C SER A 102 10.58 4.33 8.03
N TRP A 103 9.59 4.27 8.94
CA TRP A 103 8.31 4.96 8.75
C TRP A 103 8.35 6.44 9.06
N SER A 104 9.27 6.88 9.91
CA SER A 104 9.46 8.31 10.18
C SER A 104 10.10 9.04 9.01
N MET A 105 10.61 8.30 8.02
CA MET A 105 11.34 8.81 6.88
C MET A 105 10.69 8.48 5.53
N SER A 106 9.54 7.80 5.45
CA SER A 106 9.00 7.25 4.20
C SER A 106 7.82 8.04 3.65
N ARG A 107 7.73 8.28 2.33
CA ARG A 107 6.63 9.04 1.69
C ARG A 107 5.37 8.21 1.37
N LEU A 108 5.26 6.98 1.86
CA LEU A 108 4.11 6.10 1.63
C LEU A 108 2.80 6.66 2.23
N ASP A 109 1.92 7.21 1.38
CA ASP A 109 0.65 7.83 1.79
C ASP A 109 -0.27 6.84 2.55
N GLY A 110 -0.41 7.04 3.87
CA GLY A 110 -1.33 6.24 4.72
C GLY A 110 -0.94 6.18 6.21
N PHE A 111 -0.50 7.30 6.78
CA PHE A 111 0.53 7.30 7.82
C PHE A 111 0.19 6.87 9.26
N GLN A 112 -1.06 6.93 9.70
CA GLN A 112 -1.32 6.88 11.15
C GLN A 112 -1.17 5.48 11.76
N HIS A 113 -1.52 4.41 11.04
CA HIS A 113 -1.48 3.07 11.63
C HIS A 113 -0.08 2.48 11.77
N HIS A 114 0.91 2.94 11.00
CA HIS A 114 2.29 2.50 11.12
C HIS A 114 2.99 3.12 12.34
N TYR A 115 2.65 4.36 12.70
CA TYR A 115 3.04 4.92 13.98
C TYR A 115 2.37 4.19 15.14
N PHE A 116 1.11 3.81 14.99
CA PHE A 116 0.46 2.91 15.95
C PHE A 116 1.21 1.58 16.09
N LEU A 117 1.62 0.95 14.98
CA LEU A 117 2.35 -0.31 15.03
C LEU A 117 3.74 -0.16 15.67
N SER A 118 4.39 0.99 15.50
CA SER A 118 5.59 1.35 16.27
C SER A 118 5.32 1.32 17.78
N LEU A 119 4.21 1.88 18.23
CA LEU A 119 3.82 1.84 19.65
C LEU A 119 3.47 0.42 20.13
N VAL A 120 2.85 -0.40 19.26
CA VAL A 120 2.63 -1.83 19.55
C VAL A 120 3.97 -2.54 19.75
N LEU A 121 4.93 -2.34 18.84
CA LEU A 121 6.27 -2.93 18.92
C LEU A 121 7.03 -2.47 20.16
N PHE A 122 6.89 -1.20 20.54
CA PHE A 122 7.42 -0.69 21.80
C PHE A 122 6.86 -1.46 23.00
N CYS A 123 5.54 -1.71 23.04
CA CYS A 123 4.92 -2.51 24.10
C CYS A 123 5.47 -3.94 24.13
N LEU A 124 5.73 -4.57 22.97
CA LEU A 124 6.32 -5.91 22.83
C LEU A 124 7.67 -6.07 23.55
N ILE A 125 8.47 -5.01 23.66
CA ILE A 125 9.76 -5.03 24.37
C ILE A 125 9.59 -5.39 25.86
N PHE A 126 8.49 -4.94 26.46
CA PHE A 126 8.24 -5.02 27.90
C PHE A 126 7.34 -6.19 28.32
N PHE A 127 6.70 -6.87 27.36
CA PHE A 127 5.89 -8.05 27.66
C PHE A 127 6.74 -9.17 28.30
N PRO A 128 6.15 -9.99 29.19
CA PRO A 128 6.84 -11.11 29.80
C PRO A 128 7.17 -12.16 28.73
N LYS A 129 8.39 -12.69 28.79
CA LYS A 129 8.82 -13.77 27.88
C LYS A 129 8.21 -15.08 28.32
N ILE A 130 7.21 -15.55 27.59
CA ILE A 130 6.49 -16.77 27.89
C ILE A 130 6.79 -17.78 26.79
N ASN A 131 7.41 -18.91 27.15
CA ASN A 131 7.59 -20.01 26.21
C ASN A 131 6.36 -20.94 26.23
N HIS A 132 6.08 -21.59 25.11
CA HIS A 132 4.98 -22.53 24.94
C HIS A 132 5.02 -23.67 25.99
N HIS A 133 6.21 -24.18 26.34
CA HIS A 133 6.34 -25.17 27.44
C HIS A 133 5.92 -24.64 28.80
N GLN A 134 6.18 -23.36 29.12
CA GLN A 134 5.78 -22.76 30.40
C GLN A 134 4.27 -22.57 30.46
N LEU A 135 3.66 -22.30 29.31
CA LEU A 135 2.22 -22.09 29.18
C LEU A 135 1.43 -23.40 29.18
N PHE A 136 1.95 -24.47 28.54
CA PHE A 136 1.21 -25.71 28.28
C PHE A 136 1.77 -26.99 28.93
N ASN A 137 3.04 -27.04 29.38
CA ASN A 137 3.71 -28.29 29.82
C ASN A 137 4.31 -28.29 31.24
N ALA A 138 4.22 -27.17 31.98
CA ALA A 138 4.55 -27.07 33.41
C ALA A 138 5.97 -27.50 33.86
N ASP A 139 6.88 -26.53 33.90
CA ASP A 139 7.80 -26.37 35.04
C ASP A 139 7.94 -24.86 35.32
N LYS A 140 7.21 -24.39 36.34
CA LYS A 140 6.57 -23.04 36.34
C LYS A 140 7.32 -21.96 37.14
N ALA A 141 8.45 -22.30 37.76
CA ALA A 141 9.08 -21.46 38.78
C ALA A 141 9.92 -20.26 38.28
N LYS A 142 10.21 -20.16 36.97
CA LYS A 142 11.29 -19.26 36.48
C LYS A 142 10.89 -17.85 36.02
N ILE A 143 9.61 -17.52 35.81
CA ILE A 143 9.25 -16.20 35.22
C ILE A 143 7.95 -15.64 35.79
N GLY A 144 7.88 -15.29 37.08
CA GLY A 144 6.78 -14.47 37.65
C GLY A 144 5.33 -14.95 37.44
N ILE A 145 5.14 -16.13 36.83
CA ILE A 145 3.87 -16.73 36.49
C ILE A 145 3.39 -17.44 37.74
N LYS A 146 2.27 -16.96 38.31
CA LYS A 146 1.69 -17.56 39.51
C LYS A 146 0.66 -18.61 39.09
N ASN A 147 0.69 -19.76 39.76
CA ASN A 147 -0.44 -20.69 39.75
C ASN A 147 -1.60 -20.00 40.49
N HIS A 148 -2.61 -19.56 39.75
CA HIS A 148 -3.89 -19.29 40.39
C HIS A 148 -4.64 -20.63 40.48
N THR A 149 -4.90 -21.06 41.71
CA THR A 149 -5.71 -22.24 42.05
C THR A 149 -7.21 -21.96 41.97
N ASP A 150 -7.62 -20.78 41.48
CA ASP A 150 -9.02 -20.41 41.28
C ASP A 150 -9.59 -21.14 40.05
N PRO A 151 -10.53 -22.10 40.21
CA PRO A 151 -11.12 -22.87 39.11
C PRO A 151 -11.85 -22.00 38.06
N SER A 152 -12.18 -20.76 38.42
CA SER A 152 -12.81 -19.81 37.50
C SER A 152 -11.83 -19.23 36.46
N ARG A 153 -10.52 -19.25 36.73
CA ARG A 153 -9.46 -18.73 35.86
C ARG A 153 -8.76 -19.89 35.13
N ALA A 154 -8.85 -19.94 33.80
CA ALA A 154 -8.45 -21.12 33.03
C ALA A 154 -6.96 -21.32 32.77
N GLY A 155 -6.06 -20.65 33.49
CA GLY A 155 -4.64 -20.84 33.22
C GLY A 155 -3.69 -19.97 34.01
N PRO A 156 -2.39 -20.05 33.69
CA PRO A 156 -1.34 -19.30 34.37
C PRO A 156 -1.55 -17.79 34.22
N MET A 157 -1.24 -17.02 35.26
CA MET A 157 -1.37 -15.56 35.22
C MET A 157 -0.03 -14.86 35.38
N THR A 158 0.04 -13.64 34.86
CA THR A 158 1.20 -12.76 34.93
C THR A 158 0.75 -11.32 35.17
N SER A 159 1.65 -10.46 35.64
CA SER A 159 1.44 -9.01 35.68
C SER A 159 2.21 -8.39 34.52
N ALA A 160 1.52 -7.68 33.63
CA ALA A 160 2.13 -7.00 32.50
C ALA A 160 1.51 -5.61 32.33
N TRP A 161 2.18 -4.59 32.86
CA TRP A 161 1.74 -3.20 32.69
C TRP A 161 1.71 -2.75 31.23
N SER A 162 2.55 -3.35 30.39
CA SER A 162 2.55 -3.16 28.94
C SER A 162 1.23 -3.56 28.28
N TYR A 163 0.45 -4.46 28.90
CA TYR A 163 -0.89 -4.81 28.42
C TYR A 163 -1.90 -3.67 28.65
N ALA A 164 -1.86 -3.05 29.83
CA ALA A 164 -2.68 -1.88 30.12
C ALA A 164 -2.25 -0.68 29.26
N LEU A 165 -0.94 -0.52 29.03
CA LEU A 165 -0.42 0.50 28.11
C LEU A 165 -0.94 0.29 26.69
N LEU A 166 -0.86 -0.94 26.16
CA LEU A 166 -1.36 -1.26 24.83
C LEU A 166 -2.86 -0.96 24.70
N ALA A 167 -3.66 -1.34 25.70
CA ALA A 167 -5.09 -1.05 25.71
C ALA A 167 -5.38 0.47 25.74
N ALA A 168 -4.60 1.23 26.51
CA ALA A 168 -4.71 2.69 26.54
C ALA A 168 -4.31 3.35 25.21
N ILE A 169 -3.23 2.88 24.55
CA ILE A 169 -2.83 3.37 23.23
C ILE A 169 -3.94 3.12 22.20
N ILE A 170 -4.52 1.92 22.18
CA ILE A 170 -5.62 1.59 21.26
C ILE A 170 -6.84 2.49 21.54
N ALA A 171 -7.17 2.72 22.81
CA ALA A 171 -8.25 3.63 23.17
C ALA A 171 -7.98 5.06 22.67
N ILE A 172 -6.75 5.57 22.81
CA ILE A 172 -6.38 6.88 22.29
C ILE A 172 -6.56 6.95 20.77
N VAL A 173 -6.17 5.90 20.03
CA VAL A 173 -6.37 5.84 18.57
C VAL A 173 -7.86 5.94 18.23
N TYR A 174 -8.71 5.12 18.83
CA TYR A 174 -10.16 5.18 18.57
C TYR A 174 -10.81 6.49 19.05
N GLY A 175 -10.33 7.07 20.15
CA GLY A 175 -10.80 8.36 20.62
C GLY A 175 -10.44 9.47 19.64
N TYR A 176 -9.20 9.46 19.13
CA TYR A 176 -8.75 10.40 18.12
C TYR A 176 -9.55 10.26 16.83
N THR A 177 -9.76 9.02 16.32
CA THR A 177 -10.55 8.81 15.10
C THR A 177 -11.98 9.29 15.27
N ALA A 178 -12.61 9.02 16.42
CA ALA A 178 -13.97 9.48 16.71
C ALA A 178 -14.04 11.01 16.72
N ILE A 179 -13.07 11.68 17.35
CA ILE A 179 -13.00 13.16 17.39
C ILE A 179 -12.81 13.73 15.98
N THR A 180 -11.91 13.16 15.18
CA THR A 180 -11.67 13.66 13.81
C THR A 180 -12.89 13.53 12.91
N LYS A 181 -13.77 12.56 13.18
CA LYS A 181 -15.03 12.32 12.46
C LYS A 181 -16.22 13.11 12.98
N CYS A 182 -15.99 14.01 13.95
CA CYS A 182 -17.00 14.98 14.38
C CYS A 182 -17.02 16.24 13.48
N ASP A 183 -16.23 16.28 12.41
CA ASP A 183 -16.28 17.38 11.45
C ASP A 183 -17.61 17.39 10.68
N LEU A 184 -18.02 18.57 10.20
CA LEU A 184 -19.33 18.75 9.55
C LEU A 184 -19.45 17.97 8.23
N GLN A 185 -18.36 17.77 7.49
CA GLN A 185 -18.41 17.04 6.22
C GLN A 185 -18.67 15.56 6.48
N TRP A 186 -18.01 14.97 7.49
CA TRP A 186 -18.30 13.60 7.92
C TRP A 186 -19.73 13.45 8.45
N LEU A 187 -20.13 14.30 9.41
CA LEU A 187 -21.45 14.20 10.04
C LEU A 187 -22.62 14.45 9.06
N SER A 188 -22.39 15.19 7.97
CA SER A 188 -23.37 15.37 6.90
C SER A 188 -23.63 14.09 6.06
N GLY A 189 -22.78 13.06 6.21
CA GLY A 189 -22.85 11.82 5.43
C GLY A 189 -22.22 11.91 4.04
N GLN A 190 -21.85 13.10 3.57
CA GLN A 190 -21.25 13.29 2.25
C GLN A 190 -19.90 12.59 2.11
N THR A 191 -19.03 12.72 3.11
CA THR A 191 -17.71 12.08 3.10
C THR A 191 -17.84 10.56 3.02
N PHE A 192 -18.69 9.96 3.85
CA PHE A 192 -18.87 8.50 3.82
C PHE A 192 -19.51 8.02 2.51
N LYS A 193 -20.49 8.75 1.97
CA LYS A 193 -21.07 8.47 0.64
C LYS A 193 -20.03 8.52 -0.48
N SER A 194 -19.09 9.48 -0.42
CA SER A 194 -18.02 9.60 -1.42
C SER A 194 -16.97 8.48 -1.33
N ILE A 195 -16.75 7.94 -0.13
CA ILE A 195 -15.71 6.93 0.13
C ILE A 195 -16.23 5.50 -0.05
N GLY A 196 -17.47 5.21 0.36
CA GLY A 196 -18.06 3.86 0.38
C GLY A 196 -18.49 3.32 -0.99
N GLY A 197 -17.68 3.57 -2.03
CA GLY A 197 -17.99 3.34 -3.44
C GLY A 197 -18.74 2.04 -3.75
N THR A 198 -19.63 2.15 -4.74
CA THR A 198 -20.61 1.18 -5.26
C THR A 198 -21.93 1.11 -4.48
N ASP A 199 -22.97 1.63 -5.11
CA ASP A 199 -24.35 1.71 -4.61
C ASP A 199 -24.93 0.38 -4.13
N THR A 200 -24.36 -0.77 -4.54
CA THR A 200 -24.94 -2.10 -4.38
C THR A 200 -24.98 -2.63 -2.94
N VAL A 201 -23.96 -2.34 -2.11
CA VAL A 201 -23.89 -2.89 -0.73
C VAL A 201 -24.94 -2.26 0.19
N PHE A 202 -25.20 -0.97 0.01
CA PHE A 202 -26.11 -0.21 0.89
C PHE A 202 -27.54 -0.09 0.33
N GLN A 203 -27.77 -0.40 -0.95
CA GLN A 203 -29.11 -0.36 -1.56
C GLN A 203 -30.21 -1.05 -0.73
N PRO A 204 -30.01 -2.26 -0.16
CA PRO A 204 -31.03 -2.89 0.66
C PRO A 204 -31.40 -2.06 1.89
N ALA A 205 -30.43 -1.45 2.57
CA ALA A 205 -30.70 -0.61 3.74
C ALA A 205 -31.37 0.71 3.37
N ILE A 206 -30.93 1.34 2.28
CA ILE A 206 -31.51 2.57 1.74
C ILE A 206 -32.98 2.34 1.33
N SER A 207 -33.25 1.23 0.64
CA SER A 207 -34.62 0.87 0.23
C SER A 207 -35.54 0.65 1.42
N VAL A 208 -35.10 -0.01 2.49
CA VAL A 208 -35.91 -0.18 3.72
C VAL A 208 -36.25 1.17 4.34
N LEU A 209 -35.31 2.11 4.39
CA LEU A 209 -35.57 3.47 4.89
C LEU A 209 -36.57 4.23 4.01
N ALA A 210 -36.49 4.05 2.69
CA ALA A 210 -37.47 4.62 1.76
C ALA A 210 -38.90 4.08 2.02
N HIS A 211 -39.07 2.80 2.39
CA HIS A 211 -40.38 2.23 2.72
C HIS A 211 -41.02 2.84 3.98
N ILE A 212 -40.23 3.42 4.89
CA ILE A 212 -40.71 4.13 6.08
C ILE A 212 -40.69 5.66 5.91
N GLY A 213 -40.55 6.16 4.68
CA GLY A 213 -40.65 7.58 4.34
C GLY A 213 -39.41 8.41 4.67
N LEU A 214 -38.26 7.79 4.93
CA LEU A 214 -37.01 8.50 5.20
C LEU A 214 -36.17 8.70 3.91
N PRO A 215 -35.61 9.90 3.69
CA PRO A 215 -34.76 10.16 2.53
C PRO A 215 -33.41 9.46 2.65
N GLU A 216 -32.75 9.20 1.52
CA GLU A 216 -31.41 8.61 1.47
C GLU A 216 -30.38 9.40 2.29
N SER A 217 -30.50 10.73 2.33
CA SER A 217 -29.62 11.58 3.16
C SER A 217 -29.68 11.20 4.65
N ALA A 218 -30.84 10.77 5.16
CA ALA A 218 -30.97 10.31 6.54
C ALA A 218 -30.16 9.03 6.79
N PHE A 219 -30.08 8.11 5.82
CA PHE A 219 -29.23 6.92 5.92
C PHE A 219 -27.76 7.30 6.14
N TRP A 220 -27.23 8.17 5.29
CA TRP A 220 -25.82 8.57 5.32
C TRP A 220 -25.46 9.37 6.58
N ILE A 221 -26.38 10.18 7.10
CA ILE A 221 -26.20 10.87 8.39
C ILE A 221 -26.18 9.85 9.53
N LEU A 222 -27.15 8.93 9.56
CA LEU A 222 -27.27 7.92 10.63
C LEU A 222 -26.05 7.01 10.70
N ILE A 223 -25.55 6.52 9.55
CA ILE A 223 -24.34 5.67 9.53
C ILE A 223 -23.10 6.45 9.97
N SER A 224 -22.97 7.72 9.57
CA SER A 224 -21.81 8.55 9.92
C SER A 224 -21.75 8.85 11.42
N ILE A 225 -22.89 9.24 12.02
CA ILE A 225 -23.02 9.39 13.48
C ILE A 225 -22.82 8.05 14.18
N GLY A 226 -23.39 6.97 13.63
CA GLY A 226 -23.25 5.62 14.13
C GLY A 226 -21.79 5.19 14.26
N ILE A 227 -20.94 5.50 13.27
CA ILE A 227 -19.50 5.21 13.31
C ILE A 227 -18.81 5.96 14.46
N VAL A 228 -19.10 7.24 14.67
CA VAL A 228 -18.52 8.03 15.78
C VAL A 228 -18.91 7.44 17.14
N ILE A 229 -20.19 7.08 17.31
CA ILE A 229 -20.68 6.43 18.52
C ILE A 229 -20.00 5.07 18.73
N LEU A 230 -19.90 4.28 17.67
CA LEU A 230 -19.30 2.95 17.70
C LEU A 230 -17.82 3.02 18.09
N GLU A 231 -17.05 3.93 17.50
CA GLU A 231 -15.65 4.16 17.85
C GLU A 231 -15.50 4.65 19.30
N SER A 232 -16.39 5.51 19.78
CA SER A 232 -16.41 5.97 21.18
C SER A 232 -16.68 4.83 22.16
N ILE A 233 -17.62 3.92 21.83
CA ILE A 233 -17.90 2.72 22.61
C ILE A 233 -16.67 1.80 22.61
N VAL A 234 -16.04 1.59 21.46
CA VAL A 234 -14.82 0.78 21.31
C VAL A 234 -13.68 1.36 22.15
N MET A 235 -13.44 2.67 22.11
CA MET A 235 -12.47 3.37 22.96
C MET A 235 -12.69 3.06 24.45
N LEU A 236 -13.91 3.25 24.95
CA LEU A 236 -14.25 3.00 26.36
C LEU A 236 -14.06 1.53 26.73
N GLY A 237 -14.40 0.61 25.82
CA GLY A 237 -14.14 -0.81 25.99
C GLY A 237 -12.66 -1.11 26.15
N TYR A 238 -11.79 -0.53 25.32
CA TYR A 238 -10.34 -0.75 25.42
C TYR A 238 -9.75 -0.19 26.72
N LEU A 239 -10.21 0.97 27.20
CA LEU A 239 -9.84 1.47 28.53
C LEU A 239 -10.23 0.49 29.64
N ALA A 240 -11.35 -0.21 29.50
CA ALA A 240 -11.84 -1.20 30.46
C ALA A 240 -11.19 -2.60 30.30
N ALA A 241 -10.56 -2.91 29.17
CA ALA A 241 -10.07 -4.24 28.81
C ALA A 241 -9.11 -4.82 29.86
N ALA A 242 -8.18 -4.00 30.37
CA ALA A 242 -7.21 -4.37 31.41
C ALA A 242 -7.84 -4.87 32.72
N ARG A 243 -9.15 -4.68 32.92
CA ARG A 243 -9.88 -5.08 34.14
C ARG A 243 -11.01 -6.06 33.93
N CYS A 244 -11.50 -6.22 32.71
CA CYS A 244 -12.78 -6.89 32.48
C CYS A 244 -12.61 -8.33 31.97
N ALA A 245 -11.64 -8.59 31.09
CA ALA A 245 -11.64 -9.80 30.26
C ALA A 245 -11.36 -11.10 31.05
N ASP A 246 -10.59 -11.00 32.12
CA ASP A 246 -10.25 -12.11 33.03
C ASP A 246 -11.01 -12.04 34.37
N SER A 247 -12.13 -11.29 34.39
CA SER A 247 -12.98 -11.13 35.57
C SER A 247 -13.78 -12.41 35.87
N THR A 248 -13.95 -12.71 37.16
CA THR A 248 -14.81 -13.82 37.62
C THR A 248 -16.31 -13.49 37.45
N LEU A 249 -16.67 -12.21 37.60
CA LEU A 249 -18.03 -11.69 37.45
C LEU A 249 -18.57 -11.93 36.03
N ARG A 250 -19.74 -12.60 35.93
CA ARG A 250 -20.38 -12.99 34.65
C ARG A 250 -20.70 -11.80 33.75
N TRP A 251 -21.31 -10.75 34.29
CA TRP A 251 -21.71 -9.57 33.51
C TRP A 251 -20.51 -8.84 32.89
N ARG A 252 -19.37 -8.78 33.59
CA ARG A 252 -18.13 -8.20 33.04
C ARG A 252 -17.62 -9.01 31.85
N ARG A 253 -17.64 -10.34 31.95
CA ARG A 253 -17.24 -11.22 30.83
C ARG A 253 -18.17 -11.08 29.64
N MET A 254 -19.48 -10.99 29.86
CA MET A 254 -20.45 -10.72 28.80
C MET A 254 -20.21 -9.35 28.15
N GLY A 255 -19.92 -8.32 28.95
CA GLY A 255 -19.53 -7.00 28.46
C GLY A 255 -18.29 -7.04 27.57
N CYS A 256 -17.21 -7.71 27.97
CA CYS A 256 -16.02 -7.84 27.12
C CYS A 256 -16.32 -8.64 25.84
N MET A 257 -17.16 -9.69 25.92
CA MET A 257 -17.58 -10.42 24.72
C MET A 257 -18.39 -9.53 23.75
N GLY A 258 -19.26 -8.68 24.28
CA GLY A 258 -19.95 -7.65 23.49
C GLY A 258 -18.95 -6.69 22.83
N MET A 259 -17.95 -6.22 23.58
CA MET A 259 -16.88 -5.36 23.02
C MET A 259 -16.06 -6.06 21.93
N TRP A 260 -15.80 -7.35 22.08
CA TRP A 260 -15.14 -8.16 21.05
C TRP A 260 -15.99 -8.18 19.77
N LEU A 261 -17.27 -8.53 19.86
CA LEU A 261 -18.19 -8.58 18.70
C LEU A 261 -18.30 -7.22 18.02
N VAL A 262 -18.45 -6.15 18.79
CA VAL A 262 -18.52 -4.77 18.27
C VAL A 262 -17.23 -4.39 17.53
N SER A 263 -16.07 -4.68 18.10
CA SER A 263 -14.78 -4.38 17.48
C SER A 263 -14.53 -5.22 16.20
N MET A 264 -14.98 -6.48 16.19
CA MET A 264 -14.95 -7.34 14.99
C MET A 264 -15.84 -6.80 13.89
N ALA A 265 -17.09 -6.49 14.22
CA ALA A 265 -18.09 -6.01 13.26
C ALA A 265 -17.65 -4.71 12.59
N LEU A 266 -17.03 -3.80 13.34
CA LEU A 266 -16.47 -2.56 12.79
C LEU A 266 -15.43 -2.85 11.69
N HIS A 267 -14.41 -3.66 11.98
CA HIS A 267 -13.31 -3.91 11.03
C HIS A 267 -13.70 -4.83 9.88
N LEU A 268 -14.57 -5.83 10.11
CA LEU A 268 -15.11 -6.66 9.03
C LEU A 268 -16.07 -5.85 8.14
N GLY A 269 -16.84 -4.93 8.72
CA GLY A 269 -17.72 -4.03 7.99
C GLY A 269 -16.96 -3.08 7.05
N ILE A 270 -15.81 -2.57 7.49
CA ILE A 270 -14.93 -1.72 6.65
C ILE A 270 -14.45 -2.51 5.42
N GLU A 271 -13.97 -3.73 5.59
CA GLU A 271 -13.55 -4.60 4.47
C GLU A 271 -14.70 -4.92 3.50
N LEU A 272 -15.90 -5.19 4.03
CA LEU A 272 -17.09 -5.48 3.22
C LEU A 272 -17.52 -4.30 2.33
N VAL A 273 -17.25 -3.07 2.78
CA VAL A 273 -17.58 -1.83 2.05
C VAL A 273 -16.47 -1.47 1.05
N GLY A 274 -15.43 -2.31 0.92
CA GLY A 274 -14.34 -2.11 -0.05
C GLY A 274 -13.37 -0.99 0.34
N LEU A 275 -13.42 -0.52 1.59
CA LEU A 275 -12.46 0.44 2.14
C LEU A 275 -11.10 -0.23 2.29
N GLN A 276 -10.18 0.03 1.36
CA GLN A 276 -8.85 -0.59 1.33
C GLN A 276 -7.88 0.01 2.37
N ILE A 277 -8.18 -0.19 3.66
CA ILE A 277 -7.29 0.21 4.77
C ILE A 277 -6.12 -0.78 5.01
N GLY A 278 -6.03 -1.82 4.17
CA GLY A 278 -4.91 -2.76 4.12
C GLY A 278 -4.80 -3.62 5.38
N PHE A 279 -3.57 -3.95 5.79
CA PHE A 279 -3.35 -4.87 6.90
C PHE A 279 -3.82 -4.37 8.28
N PHE A 280 -4.17 -3.08 8.39
CA PHE A 280 -4.59 -2.46 9.65
C PHE A 280 -5.80 -3.17 10.29
N SER A 281 -6.82 -3.53 9.49
CA SER A 281 -8.01 -4.26 9.94
C SER A 281 -7.62 -5.55 10.67
N TYR A 282 -6.67 -6.32 10.12
CA TYR A 282 -6.24 -7.59 10.69
C TYR A 282 -5.48 -7.42 12.01
N TYR A 283 -4.67 -6.37 12.17
CA TYR A 283 -4.06 -6.07 13.47
C TYR A 283 -5.13 -5.76 14.52
N MET A 284 -6.10 -4.92 14.16
CA MET A 284 -7.16 -4.56 15.09
C MET A 284 -8.06 -5.77 15.43
N VAL A 285 -8.28 -6.66 14.47
CA VAL A 285 -8.99 -7.93 14.68
C VAL A 285 -8.23 -8.84 15.66
N LEU A 286 -6.91 -8.99 15.47
CA LEU A 286 -6.06 -9.73 16.39
C LEU A 286 -6.09 -9.10 17.79
N LEU A 287 -5.92 -7.78 17.89
CA LEU A 287 -5.88 -7.06 19.16
C LEU A 287 -7.20 -7.18 19.92
N ALA A 288 -8.34 -6.94 19.27
CA ALA A 288 -9.66 -7.11 19.87
C ALA A 288 -9.86 -8.54 20.38
N THR A 289 -9.48 -9.53 19.57
CA THR A 289 -9.58 -10.95 19.95
C THR A 289 -8.72 -11.26 21.17
N VAL A 290 -7.46 -10.87 21.18
CA VAL A 290 -6.59 -11.18 22.32
C VAL A 290 -6.90 -10.33 23.56
N LEU A 291 -7.48 -9.14 23.41
CA LEU A 291 -7.80 -8.27 24.55
C LEU A 291 -9.14 -8.59 25.20
N PHE A 292 -10.18 -8.92 24.42
CA PHE A 292 -11.53 -9.08 24.95
C PHE A 292 -12.03 -10.53 25.01
N PHE A 293 -11.51 -11.41 24.15
CA PHE A 293 -11.99 -12.79 24.08
C PHE A 293 -11.65 -13.56 25.36
N PRO A 294 -12.48 -14.54 25.79
CA PRO A 294 -12.25 -15.23 27.04
C PRO A 294 -10.97 -16.07 27.01
N ALA A 295 -10.15 -15.92 28.05
CA ALA A 295 -8.85 -16.60 28.13
C ALA A 295 -8.94 -18.14 28.04
N LYS A 296 -10.04 -18.75 28.50
CA LYS A 296 -10.25 -20.21 28.41
C LYS A 296 -10.15 -20.70 26.97
N TRP A 297 -10.80 -19.99 26.05
CA TRP A 297 -10.82 -20.33 24.64
C TRP A 297 -9.50 -19.99 23.95
N LEU A 298 -8.88 -18.85 24.29
CA LEU A 298 -7.55 -18.50 23.79
C LEU A 298 -6.50 -19.56 24.14
N ILE A 299 -6.58 -20.17 25.32
CA ILE A 299 -5.69 -21.26 25.73
C ILE A 299 -5.92 -22.50 24.88
N ALA A 300 -7.18 -22.88 24.62
CA ALA A 300 -7.50 -24.02 23.77
C ALA A 300 -7.01 -23.81 22.33
N ILE A 301 -7.28 -22.64 21.75
CA ILE A 301 -6.80 -22.25 20.41
C ILE A 301 -5.27 -22.26 20.37
N GLY A 302 -4.62 -21.59 21.33
CA GLY A 302 -3.16 -21.54 21.41
C GLY A 302 -2.52 -22.91 21.57
N TRP A 303 -3.16 -23.81 22.31
CA TRP A 303 -2.70 -25.20 22.46
C TRP A 303 -2.79 -25.97 21.16
N LEU A 304 -3.91 -25.85 20.43
CA LEU A 304 -4.11 -26.47 19.11
C LEU A 304 -3.07 -25.96 18.11
N CYS A 305 -2.89 -24.64 18.01
CA CYS A 305 -1.92 -24.01 17.13
C CYS A 305 -0.46 -24.39 17.47
N ALA A 306 -0.17 -24.74 18.74
CA ALA A 306 1.15 -25.15 19.17
C ALA A 306 1.47 -26.63 18.87
N GLN A 307 0.49 -27.48 18.53
CA GLN A 307 0.72 -28.92 18.30
C GLN A 307 1.70 -29.23 17.17
N PRO A 308 1.57 -28.62 15.96
CA PRO A 308 2.50 -28.90 14.86
C PRO A 308 3.93 -28.53 15.22
N TYR A 309 4.11 -27.41 15.93
CA TYR A 309 5.41 -26.95 16.40
C TYR A 309 6.03 -27.93 17.39
N ARG A 310 5.24 -28.45 18.34
CA ARG A 310 5.72 -29.47 19.30
C ARG A 310 6.15 -30.77 18.61
N TYR A 311 5.38 -31.21 17.62
CA TYR A 311 5.69 -32.41 16.87
C TYR A 311 7.01 -32.24 16.10
N LEU A 312 7.15 -31.13 15.35
CA LEU A 312 8.38 -30.78 14.63
C LEU A 312 9.58 -30.62 15.58
N GLU A 313 9.42 -29.92 16.69
CA GLU A 313 10.48 -29.75 17.69
C GLU A 313 10.96 -31.11 18.23
N SER A 314 10.04 -32.01 18.56
CA SER A 314 10.39 -33.35 19.05
C SER A 314 11.09 -34.20 17.99
N TYR A 315 10.64 -34.15 16.74
CA TYR A 315 11.26 -34.83 15.60
C TYR A 315 12.69 -34.33 15.34
N PHE A 316 12.89 -33.01 15.27
CA PHE A 316 14.22 -32.42 15.09
C PHE A 316 15.15 -32.70 16.29
N GLN A 317 14.62 -32.72 17.51
CA GLN A 317 15.40 -33.11 18.69
C GLN A 317 15.88 -34.57 18.61
N GLN A 318 15.05 -35.49 18.12
CA GLN A 318 15.45 -36.89 17.90
C GLN A 318 16.52 -37.00 16.81
N LEU A 319 16.35 -36.30 15.68
CA LEU A 319 17.29 -36.28 14.57
C LEU A 319 18.68 -35.74 14.97
N MET A 320 18.71 -34.72 15.83
CA MET A 320 19.96 -34.09 16.29
C MET A 320 20.58 -34.79 17.52
N ALA A 321 19.78 -35.56 18.26
CA ALA A 321 20.27 -36.43 19.33
C ALA A 321 20.98 -37.69 18.80
N ALA A 322 20.68 -38.09 17.55
CA ALA A 322 21.50 -39.04 16.81
C ALA A 322 22.90 -38.42 16.64
N ARG A 323 23.87 -38.93 17.42
CA ARG A 323 25.21 -38.33 17.61
C ARG A 323 26.00 -38.22 16.29
N LEU A 324 25.83 -37.12 15.57
CA LEU A 324 26.86 -36.58 14.67
C LEU A 324 27.84 -35.74 15.51
N LYS A 325 28.60 -36.40 16.38
CA LYS A 325 29.70 -35.75 17.13
C LYS A 325 31.02 -36.01 16.41
N GLY A 326 31.85 -34.96 16.26
CA GLY A 326 33.16 -35.03 15.59
C GLY A 326 33.17 -34.40 14.20
N ILE A 327 34.31 -34.50 13.49
CA ILE A 327 34.58 -33.85 12.19
C ILE A 327 33.48 -34.11 11.15
N VAL A 328 32.88 -35.30 11.15
CA VAL A 328 31.79 -35.67 10.23
C VAL A 328 30.53 -34.81 10.46
N GLY A 329 30.18 -34.53 11.72
CA GLY A 329 29.09 -33.62 12.04
C GLY A 329 29.38 -32.17 11.62
N TRP A 330 30.63 -31.73 11.76
CA TRP A 330 31.08 -30.43 11.27
C TRP A 330 31.01 -30.33 9.75
N CYS A 331 31.45 -31.36 9.03
CA CYS A 331 31.38 -31.40 7.57
C CYS A 331 29.93 -31.37 7.08
N ILE A 332 29.02 -32.13 7.70
CA ILE A 332 27.59 -32.12 7.33
C ILE A 332 26.96 -30.75 7.61
N GLN A 333 27.28 -30.11 8.73
CA GLN A 333 26.79 -28.77 9.05
C GLN A 333 27.34 -27.70 8.09
N ALA A 334 28.63 -27.79 7.74
CA ALA A 334 29.26 -26.90 6.77
C ALA A 334 28.66 -27.11 5.37
N ILE A 335 28.44 -28.35 4.94
CA ILE A 335 27.80 -28.67 3.66
C ILE A 335 26.36 -28.16 3.63
N LEU A 336 25.59 -28.32 4.71
CA LEU A 336 24.22 -27.78 4.78
C LEU A 336 24.21 -26.25 4.79
N ALA A 337 25.17 -25.59 5.45
CA ALA A 337 25.30 -24.14 5.42
C ALA A 337 25.72 -23.63 4.03
N ILE A 338 26.69 -24.29 3.39
CA ILE A 338 27.14 -23.98 2.02
C ILE A 338 26.03 -24.27 1.01
N ALA A 339 25.29 -25.36 1.17
CA ALA A 339 24.13 -25.69 0.33
C ALA A 339 23.00 -24.69 0.55
N LEU A 340 22.77 -24.22 1.78
CA LEU A 340 21.77 -23.18 2.06
C LEU A 340 22.21 -21.83 1.50
N VAL A 341 23.48 -21.46 1.61
CA VAL A 341 24.07 -20.25 1.00
C VAL A 341 24.03 -20.34 -0.52
N GLY A 342 24.41 -21.47 -1.11
CA GLY A 342 24.39 -21.72 -2.55
C GLY A 342 22.97 -21.79 -3.10
N PHE A 343 22.04 -22.42 -2.38
CA PHE A 343 20.61 -22.42 -2.71
C PHE A 343 20.04 -21.01 -2.62
N THR A 344 20.43 -20.22 -1.62
CA THR A 344 19.95 -18.84 -1.47
C THR A 344 20.57 -17.88 -2.48
N TYR A 345 21.84 -18.06 -2.84
CA TYR A 345 22.49 -17.33 -3.93
C TYR A 345 21.86 -17.69 -5.27
N LEU A 346 21.60 -18.98 -5.52
CA LEU A 346 20.85 -19.47 -6.67
C LEU A 346 19.47 -18.83 -6.70
N VAL A 347 18.73 -18.86 -5.59
CA VAL A 347 17.41 -18.22 -5.41
C VAL A 347 17.46 -16.71 -5.65
N ALA A 348 18.47 -15.99 -5.13
CA ALA A 348 18.64 -14.54 -5.35
C ALA A 348 19.03 -14.21 -6.79
N SER A 349 19.86 -15.04 -7.42
CA SER A 349 20.27 -14.91 -8.83
C SER A 349 19.14 -15.25 -9.79
N VAL A 350 18.29 -16.22 -9.45
CA VAL A 350 17.10 -16.63 -10.21
C VAL A 350 15.95 -15.63 -9.97
N ALA A 351 15.90 -14.97 -8.81
CA ALA A 351 14.91 -13.94 -8.48
C ALA A 351 15.23 -12.54 -9.04
N ASN A 352 16.43 -12.31 -9.58
CA ASN A 352 16.88 -11.06 -10.19
C ASN A 352 16.63 -9.81 -9.31
N LEU A 353 16.95 -9.88 -8.01
CA LEU A 353 16.77 -8.77 -7.07
C LEU A 353 17.92 -7.74 -7.20
N PRO A 354 17.66 -6.42 -7.18
CA PRO A 354 18.71 -5.40 -7.36
C PRO A 354 19.74 -5.38 -6.22
N GLY A 355 21.00 -5.12 -6.59
CA GLY A 355 22.23 -5.48 -5.85
C GLY A 355 22.31 -5.14 -4.35
N ALA A 356 21.71 -4.06 -3.86
CA ALA A 356 21.76 -3.73 -2.42
C ALA A 356 20.96 -4.72 -1.56
N ILE A 357 19.90 -5.33 -2.12
CA ILE A 357 19.05 -6.31 -1.44
C ILE A 357 19.76 -7.65 -1.34
N SER A 358 20.48 -8.07 -2.39
CA SER A 358 21.30 -9.29 -2.37
C SER A 358 22.49 -9.16 -1.41
N ALA A 359 23.10 -7.97 -1.31
CA ALA A 359 24.15 -7.67 -0.34
C ALA A 359 23.64 -7.67 1.12
N CYS A 360 22.45 -7.11 1.39
CA CYS A 360 21.81 -7.21 2.71
C CYS A 360 21.43 -8.65 3.07
N PHE A 361 20.93 -9.44 2.12
CA PHE A 361 20.59 -10.84 2.34
C PHE A 361 21.83 -11.69 2.62
N ALA A 362 22.91 -11.46 1.86
CA ALA A 362 24.21 -12.09 2.10
C ALA A 362 24.81 -11.69 3.46
N PHE A 363 24.71 -10.41 3.85
CA PHE A 363 25.16 -9.93 5.16
C PHE A 363 24.35 -10.54 6.32
N LEU A 364 23.03 -10.67 6.17
CA LEU A 364 22.16 -11.32 7.15
C LEU A 364 22.41 -12.83 7.26
N LEU A 365 22.77 -13.49 6.16
CA LEU A 365 23.19 -14.88 6.14
C LEU A 365 24.57 -15.07 6.77
N ILE A 366 25.53 -14.18 6.52
CA ILE A 366 26.84 -14.16 7.17
C ILE A 366 26.67 -13.94 8.68
N MET A 367 25.78 -13.04 9.08
CA MET A 367 25.47 -12.80 10.49
C MET A 367 24.73 -13.99 11.13
N ALA A 368 23.75 -14.59 10.46
CA ALA A 368 23.02 -15.78 10.93
C ALA A 368 23.94 -17.01 11.03
N SER A 369 24.82 -17.23 10.06
CA SER A 369 25.85 -18.28 10.08
C SER A 369 26.93 -18.03 11.14
N SER A 370 27.32 -16.78 11.37
CA SER A 370 28.21 -16.40 12.48
C SER A 370 27.57 -16.64 13.86
N ILE A 371 26.25 -16.42 13.98
CA ILE A 371 25.46 -16.72 15.19
C ILE A 371 25.30 -18.24 15.39
N LEU A 372 25.21 -19.03 14.31
CA LEU A 372 25.18 -20.49 14.34
C LEU A 372 26.54 -21.10 14.75
N LEU A 373 27.65 -20.42 14.41
CA LEU A 373 29.02 -20.87 14.68
C LEU A 373 29.48 -20.59 16.13
N VAL A 374 28.89 -19.64 16.86
CA VAL A 374 29.40 -19.17 18.17
C VAL A 374 28.57 -19.64 19.38
N ARG A 375 28.46 -20.96 19.58
CA ARG A 375 28.05 -21.65 20.83
C ARG A 375 26.54 -21.86 21.10
N ALA A 376 26.24 -23.14 21.35
CA ALA A 376 25.25 -23.66 22.32
C ALA A 376 23.79 -23.92 21.89
N GLY A 377 23.44 -25.22 21.89
CA GLY A 377 22.23 -25.71 22.56
C GLY A 377 20.95 -25.89 21.72
N ARG A 378 20.06 -26.75 22.24
CA ARG A 378 18.78 -27.25 21.68
C ARG A 378 17.82 -26.18 21.11
N GLN A 379 18.05 -24.89 21.32
CA GLN A 379 17.24 -23.79 20.80
C GLN A 379 17.61 -23.37 19.36
N LEU A 380 18.79 -23.78 18.88
CA LEU A 380 19.33 -23.34 17.58
C LEU A 380 18.60 -23.98 16.38
N THR A 381 18.15 -25.23 16.53
CA THR A 381 17.48 -26.00 15.46
C THR A 381 16.07 -25.47 15.16
N ALA A 382 15.32 -25.07 16.19
CA ALA A 382 14.02 -24.43 16.03
C ALA A 382 14.14 -23.06 15.33
N ARG A 383 15.20 -22.30 15.63
CA ARG A 383 15.51 -21.02 14.96
C ARG A 383 15.92 -21.19 13.49
N MET A 384 16.52 -22.33 13.14
CA MET A 384 16.90 -22.65 11.75
C MET A 384 15.71 -23.07 10.90
N ALA A 385 14.85 -23.97 11.40
CA ALA A 385 13.62 -24.37 10.72
C ALA A 385 12.68 -23.16 10.51
N ALA A 386 12.63 -22.29 11.51
CA ALA A 386 11.94 -21.01 11.47
C ALA A 386 12.45 -20.06 10.39
N MET A 387 13.78 -19.92 10.26
CA MET A 387 14.39 -19.08 9.23
C MET A 387 14.10 -19.66 7.85
N ALA A 388 14.20 -20.97 7.67
CA ALA A 388 13.85 -21.63 6.42
C ALA A 388 12.36 -21.46 6.06
N PHE A 389 11.46 -21.55 7.05
CA PHE A 389 10.04 -21.30 6.86
C PHE A 389 9.74 -19.83 6.55
N ALA A 390 10.40 -18.89 7.23
CA ALA A 390 10.28 -17.46 6.98
C ALA A 390 10.78 -17.10 5.57
N ILE A 391 11.90 -17.67 5.13
CA ILE A 391 12.44 -17.53 3.77
C ILE A 391 11.49 -18.17 2.75
N GLY A 392 10.92 -19.34 3.04
CA GLY A 392 9.93 -19.98 2.18
C GLY A 392 8.61 -19.21 2.07
N ALA A 393 8.14 -18.62 3.17
CA ALA A 393 6.96 -17.75 3.19
C ALA A 393 7.22 -16.42 2.47
N LEU A 394 8.41 -15.83 2.64
CA LEU A 394 8.87 -14.68 1.88
C LEU A 394 8.99 -15.01 0.39
N TRP A 395 9.50 -16.19 0.03
CA TRP A 395 9.58 -16.68 -1.35
C TRP A 395 8.19 -16.84 -1.97
N ILE A 396 7.27 -17.51 -1.30
CA ILE A 396 5.88 -17.65 -1.75
C ILE A 396 5.23 -16.27 -1.85
N ALA A 397 5.46 -15.37 -0.89
CA ALA A 397 4.95 -14.01 -0.96
C ALA A 397 5.51 -13.27 -2.19
N LEU A 398 6.81 -13.37 -2.49
CA LEU A 398 7.45 -12.71 -3.64
C LEU A 398 7.15 -13.37 -5.00
N GLU A 399 6.89 -14.68 -5.04
CA GLU A 399 6.44 -15.45 -6.24
C GLU A 399 4.95 -15.30 -6.51
N ALA A 400 4.12 -15.30 -5.47
CA ALA A 400 2.68 -15.24 -5.60
C ALA A 400 2.14 -13.81 -5.73
N SER A 401 2.92 -12.79 -5.36
CA SER A 401 2.47 -11.41 -5.40
C SER A 401 2.82 -10.68 -6.69
N TYR A 402 1.95 -9.73 -7.03
CA TYR A 402 2.22 -8.69 -8.00
C TYR A 402 3.36 -7.74 -7.58
N VAL A 403 3.98 -7.92 -6.41
CA VAL A 403 5.06 -7.06 -5.88
C VAL A 403 6.18 -6.85 -6.89
N ARG A 404 6.57 -7.89 -7.65
CA ARG A 404 7.61 -7.74 -8.67
C ARG A 404 7.16 -6.92 -9.86
N PHE A 405 5.93 -7.13 -10.32
CA PHE A 405 5.33 -6.29 -11.35
C PHE A 405 5.23 -4.84 -10.87
N ASP A 406 4.64 -4.62 -9.69
CA ASP A 406 4.42 -3.30 -9.09
C ASP A 406 5.76 -2.57 -8.88
N PHE A 407 6.79 -3.30 -8.43
CA PHE A 407 8.13 -2.77 -8.27
C PHE A 407 8.71 -2.28 -9.60
N TYR A 408 8.81 -3.17 -10.58
CA TYR A 408 9.46 -2.84 -11.84
C TYR A 408 8.67 -1.81 -12.66
N SER A 409 7.34 -1.87 -12.65
CA SER A 409 6.49 -0.90 -13.35
C SER A 409 6.66 0.49 -12.76
N ALA A 410 6.61 0.62 -11.44
CA ALA A 410 6.66 1.94 -10.83
C ALA A 410 8.07 2.53 -10.78
N PHE A 411 9.08 1.68 -10.64
CA PHE A 411 10.46 2.08 -10.83
C PHE A 411 10.70 2.61 -12.25
N ALA A 412 10.13 1.95 -13.26
CA ALA A 412 10.18 2.41 -14.64
C ALA A 412 9.47 3.76 -14.85
N ASP A 413 8.29 3.95 -14.27
CA ASP A 413 7.58 5.23 -14.31
C ASP A 413 8.39 6.38 -13.69
N ASN A 414 9.08 6.12 -12.58
CA ASN A 414 9.93 7.11 -11.94
C ASN A 414 11.17 7.45 -12.79
N LEU A 415 11.84 6.44 -13.36
CA LEU A 415 12.95 6.65 -14.28
C LEU A 415 12.51 7.44 -15.52
N LYS A 416 11.30 7.18 -16.02
CA LYS A 416 10.68 7.94 -17.12
C LYS A 416 10.51 9.41 -16.75
N GLN A 417 9.96 9.69 -15.57
CA GLN A 417 9.79 11.08 -15.08
C GLN A 417 11.13 11.81 -14.90
N MET A 418 12.19 11.09 -14.54
CA MET A 418 13.55 11.65 -14.43
C MET A 418 14.28 11.80 -15.77
N GLY A 419 13.68 11.36 -16.89
CA GLY A 419 14.33 11.39 -18.20
C GLY A 419 15.29 10.23 -18.49
N TYR A 420 15.46 9.27 -17.57
CA TYR A 420 16.27 8.06 -17.77
C TYR A 420 15.52 7.02 -18.62
N LEU A 421 15.18 7.38 -19.87
CA LEU A 421 14.26 6.64 -20.74
C LEU A 421 14.73 5.21 -21.07
N ASN A 422 16.04 4.96 -21.14
CA ASN A 422 16.58 3.62 -21.42
C ASN A 422 16.43 2.69 -20.21
N SER A 423 16.77 3.16 -19.02
CA SER A 423 16.57 2.41 -17.78
C SER A 423 15.08 2.21 -17.49
N ALA A 424 14.24 3.19 -17.80
CA ALA A 424 12.78 3.05 -17.70
C ALA A 424 12.28 1.90 -18.59
N ARG A 425 12.71 1.86 -19.85
CA ARG A 425 12.36 0.78 -20.78
C ARG A 425 12.77 -0.59 -20.25
N GLU A 426 14.01 -0.75 -19.79
CA GLU A 426 14.49 -2.03 -19.26
C GLU A 426 13.63 -2.51 -18.08
N ASN A 427 13.21 -1.60 -17.20
CA ASN A 427 12.37 -1.96 -16.06
C ASN A 427 10.92 -2.26 -16.46
N PHE A 428 10.33 -1.57 -17.46
CA PHE A 428 9.04 -2.00 -18.02
C PHE A 428 9.14 -3.38 -18.67
N GLU A 429 10.21 -3.67 -19.42
CA GLU A 429 10.44 -5.00 -20.01
C GLU A 429 10.55 -6.09 -18.92
N LYS A 430 11.21 -5.80 -17.78
CA LYS A 430 11.21 -6.68 -16.61
C LYS A 430 9.82 -6.87 -16.02
N ALA A 431 9.05 -5.80 -15.83
CA ALA A 431 7.68 -5.88 -15.33
C ALA A 431 6.79 -6.73 -16.26
N TYR A 432 6.95 -6.62 -17.58
CA TYR A 432 6.22 -7.44 -18.56
C TYR A 432 6.34 -8.95 -18.31
N LEU A 433 7.52 -9.42 -17.91
CA LEU A 433 7.79 -10.84 -17.65
C LEU A 433 6.94 -11.41 -16.50
N TYR A 434 6.48 -10.55 -15.59
CA TYR A 434 5.67 -10.95 -14.43
C TYR A 434 4.17 -10.85 -14.67
N VAL A 435 3.74 -10.32 -15.83
CA VAL A 435 2.32 -10.24 -16.20
C VAL A 435 1.88 -11.53 -16.92
N LYS A 436 1.39 -12.51 -16.15
CA LYS A 436 0.95 -13.80 -16.70
C LYS A 436 -0.45 -13.75 -17.33
N ASN A 437 -1.48 -13.52 -16.51
CA ASN A 437 -2.90 -13.65 -16.89
C ASN A 437 -3.71 -12.38 -16.61
N ASP A 438 -3.06 -11.21 -16.69
CA ASP A 438 -3.71 -9.92 -16.48
C ASP A 438 -3.61 -9.09 -17.77
N HIS A 439 -4.71 -9.10 -18.52
CA HIS A 439 -4.81 -8.48 -19.84
C HIS A 439 -4.70 -6.96 -19.75
N GLU A 440 -5.36 -6.36 -18.76
CA GLU A 440 -5.36 -4.91 -18.53
C GLU A 440 -3.96 -4.43 -18.14
N ARG A 441 -3.28 -5.08 -17.20
CA ARG A 441 -1.90 -4.71 -16.83
C ARG A 441 -0.92 -4.88 -17.98
N ARG A 442 -1.12 -5.92 -18.80
CA ARG A 442 -0.31 -6.14 -20.01
C ARG A 442 -0.51 -4.99 -20.99
N ALA A 443 -1.76 -4.57 -21.21
CA ALA A 443 -2.09 -3.43 -22.05
C ALA A 443 -1.49 -2.13 -21.51
N HIS A 444 -1.67 -1.84 -20.22
CA HIS A 444 -1.08 -0.69 -19.55
C HIS A 444 0.43 -0.60 -19.77
N LEU A 445 1.16 -1.70 -19.56
CA LEU A 445 2.61 -1.71 -19.70
C LEU A 445 3.07 -1.57 -21.16
N LEU A 446 2.38 -2.18 -22.10
CA LEU A 446 2.64 -1.99 -23.53
C LEU A 446 2.39 -0.53 -23.93
N SER A 447 1.34 0.10 -23.43
CA SER A 447 1.12 1.54 -23.62
C SER A 447 2.22 2.38 -22.99
N ALA A 448 2.71 2.04 -21.79
CA ALA A 448 3.82 2.75 -21.16
C ALA A 448 5.12 2.67 -21.98
N LEU A 449 5.41 1.50 -22.57
CA LEU A 449 6.51 1.33 -23.52
C LEU A 449 6.30 2.17 -24.79
N GLY A 450 5.06 2.28 -25.27
CA GLY A 450 4.70 3.16 -26.39
C GLY A 450 4.97 4.64 -26.10
N ILE A 451 4.59 5.11 -24.91
CA ILE A 451 4.84 6.49 -24.46
C ILE A 451 6.34 6.77 -24.42
N LEU A 452 7.16 5.82 -23.95
CA LEU A 452 8.62 5.96 -23.96
C LEU A 452 9.23 6.07 -25.37
N GLN A 453 8.62 5.44 -26.37
CA GLN A 453 9.07 5.59 -27.76
C GLN A 453 8.61 6.92 -28.34
N GLN A 454 7.39 7.35 -27.99
CA GLN A 454 6.87 8.65 -28.38
C GLN A 454 7.72 9.79 -27.80
N SER A 455 8.16 9.70 -26.54
CA SER A 455 9.05 10.69 -25.93
C SER A 455 10.47 10.70 -26.53
N LYS A 456 10.80 9.71 -27.38
CA LYS A 456 12.03 9.68 -28.19
C LYS A 456 11.79 10.11 -29.65
N GLY A 457 10.61 10.65 -29.98
CA GLY A 457 10.21 11.02 -31.34
C GLY A 457 9.88 9.83 -32.26
N ARG A 458 9.85 8.60 -31.74
CA ARG A 458 9.66 7.38 -32.55
C ARG A 458 8.18 7.03 -32.65
N HIS A 459 7.42 7.88 -33.32
CA HIS A 459 5.95 7.76 -33.41
C HIS A 459 5.48 6.42 -34.00
N THR A 460 6.15 5.90 -35.03
CA THR A 460 5.82 4.60 -35.64
C THR A 460 6.03 3.43 -34.66
N GLU A 461 7.14 3.42 -33.92
CA GLU A 461 7.40 2.39 -32.89
C GLU A 461 6.37 2.49 -31.76
N ALA A 462 6.01 3.72 -31.34
CA ALA A 462 4.98 3.94 -30.32
C ALA A 462 3.62 3.34 -30.74
N MET A 463 3.21 3.56 -31.99
CA MET A 463 1.98 3.00 -32.55
C MET A 463 1.96 1.47 -32.52
N GLU A 464 3.10 0.80 -32.77
CA GLU A 464 3.17 -0.66 -32.65
C GLU A 464 2.90 -1.13 -31.22
N TYR A 465 3.46 -0.44 -30.22
CA TYR A 465 3.23 -0.74 -28.82
C TYR A 465 1.77 -0.48 -28.41
N TYR A 466 1.16 0.60 -28.87
CA TYR A 466 -0.26 0.85 -28.62
C TYR A 466 -1.18 -0.19 -29.28
N ARG A 467 -0.86 -0.65 -30.49
CA ARG A 467 -1.59 -1.76 -31.13
C ARG A 467 -1.42 -3.08 -30.36
N LYS A 468 -0.20 -3.37 -29.88
CA LYS A 468 0.04 -4.53 -28.99
C LYS A 468 -0.75 -4.39 -27.69
N SER A 469 -0.84 -3.19 -27.13
CA SER A 469 -1.68 -2.90 -25.95
C SER A 469 -3.14 -3.24 -26.20
N LEU A 470 -3.71 -2.78 -27.32
CA LEU A 470 -5.10 -3.07 -27.69
C LEU A 470 -5.33 -4.54 -28.09
N THR A 471 -4.28 -5.24 -28.53
CA THR A 471 -4.34 -6.69 -28.73
C THR A 471 -4.39 -7.44 -27.40
N ALA A 472 -3.68 -6.93 -26.38
CA ALA A 472 -3.69 -7.51 -25.03
C ALA A 472 -5.02 -7.27 -24.32
N ASP A 473 -5.58 -6.07 -24.42
CA ASP A 473 -6.92 -5.71 -23.94
C ASP A 473 -7.61 -4.73 -24.92
N PRO A 474 -8.59 -5.20 -25.71
CA PRO A 474 -9.34 -4.37 -26.65
C PRO A 474 -10.20 -3.28 -25.99
N ASN A 475 -10.53 -3.41 -24.70
CA ASN A 475 -11.35 -2.45 -23.96
C ASN A 475 -10.50 -1.46 -23.15
N TYR A 476 -9.18 -1.49 -23.30
CA TYR A 476 -8.28 -0.57 -22.61
C TYR A 476 -8.39 0.85 -23.17
N ALA A 477 -9.20 1.68 -22.53
CA ALA A 477 -9.54 3.04 -22.98
C ALA A 477 -8.30 3.91 -23.26
N ALA A 478 -7.28 3.83 -22.39
CA ALA A 478 -6.05 4.60 -22.56
C ALA A 478 -5.22 4.16 -23.78
N GLY A 479 -5.23 2.87 -24.14
CA GLY A 479 -4.57 2.38 -25.36
C GLY A 479 -5.18 2.98 -26.62
N HIS A 480 -6.51 3.11 -26.67
CA HIS A 480 -7.22 3.78 -27.76
C HIS A 480 -6.85 5.26 -27.81
N PHE A 481 -6.84 5.96 -26.68
CA PHE A 481 -6.43 7.36 -26.60
C PHE A 481 -5.00 7.58 -27.11
N PHE A 482 -4.03 6.80 -26.63
CA PHE A 482 -2.63 6.99 -27.03
C PHE A 482 -2.38 6.64 -28.49
N LEU A 483 -3.08 5.63 -29.04
CA LEU A 483 -3.02 5.35 -30.47
C LEU A 483 -3.62 6.50 -31.30
N GLY A 484 -4.75 7.06 -30.87
CA GLY A 484 -5.34 8.25 -31.50
C GLY A 484 -4.40 9.46 -31.46
N ALA A 485 -3.75 9.71 -30.32
CA ALA A 485 -2.77 10.79 -30.18
C ALA A 485 -1.55 10.59 -31.09
N ALA A 486 -1.04 9.36 -31.21
CA ALA A 486 0.06 9.06 -32.11
C ALA A 486 -0.32 9.22 -33.59
N LEU A 487 -1.53 8.78 -33.97
CA LEU A 487 -2.07 8.98 -35.33
C LEU A 487 -2.25 10.46 -35.67
N THR A 488 -2.65 11.27 -34.68
CA THR A 488 -2.74 12.73 -34.84
C THR A 488 -1.37 13.31 -35.17
N ALA A 489 -0.33 12.90 -34.44
CA ALA A 489 1.04 13.36 -34.67
C ALA A 489 1.62 12.92 -36.02
N THR A 490 1.14 11.82 -36.61
CA THR A 490 1.53 11.36 -37.95
C THR A 490 0.62 11.86 -39.08
N GLY A 491 -0.38 12.71 -38.77
CA GLY A 491 -1.29 13.31 -39.74
C GLY A 491 -2.45 12.42 -40.20
N GLU A 492 -2.68 11.28 -39.54
CA GLU A 492 -3.77 10.33 -39.85
C GLU A 492 -5.06 10.68 -39.07
N SER A 493 -5.55 11.90 -39.24
CA SER A 493 -6.62 12.50 -38.42
C SER A 493 -7.96 11.75 -38.43
N GLU A 494 -8.39 11.23 -39.58
CA GLU A 494 -9.66 10.47 -39.68
C GLU A 494 -9.63 9.22 -38.79
N ARG A 495 -8.53 8.46 -38.86
CA ARG A 495 -8.33 7.27 -38.01
C ARG A 495 -8.19 7.65 -36.54
N ALA A 496 -7.53 8.77 -36.24
CA ALA A 496 -7.40 9.23 -34.86
C ALA A 496 -8.77 9.50 -34.21
N LEU A 497 -9.73 10.07 -34.95
CA LEU A 497 -11.10 10.28 -34.47
C LEU A 497 -11.80 8.96 -34.09
N GLU A 498 -11.62 7.89 -34.87
CA GLU A 498 -12.20 6.57 -34.54
C GLU A 498 -11.70 6.05 -33.19
N TYR A 499 -10.40 6.16 -32.94
CA TYR A 499 -9.78 5.71 -31.70
C TYR A 499 -10.12 6.61 -30.50
N PHE A 500 -10.18 7.92 -30.68
CA PHE A 500 -10.66 8.80 -29.61
C PHE A 500 -12.14 8.55 -29.28
N ALA A 501 -12.98 8.32 -30.29
CA ALA A 501 -14.39 7.98 -30.06
C ALA A 501 -14.54 6.62 -29.33
N ALA A 502 -13.71 5.63 -29.65
CA ALA A 502 -13.67 4.37 -28.92
C ALA A 502 -13.25 4.57 -27.45
N SER A 503 -12.20 5.37 -27.21
CA SER A 503 -11.75 5.71 -25.86
C SER A 503 -12.82 6.43 -25.04
N ALA A 504 -13.52 7.41 -25.64
CA ALA A 504 -14.61 8.14 -25.01
C ALA A 504 -15.81 7.23 -24.66
N ARG A 505 -16.13 6.24 -25.50
CA ARG A 505 -17.18 5.24 -25.19
C ARG A 505 -16.81 4.35 -24.01
N LEU A 506 -15.54 3.95 -23.92
CA LEU A 506 -15.03 3.09 -22.85
C LEU A 506 -14.85 3.84 -21.52
N ALA A 507 -14.54 5.14 -21.58
CA ALA A 507 -14.34 6.01 -20.42
C ALA A 507 -15.09 7.34 -20.59
N PRO A 508 -16.42 7.38 -20.38
CA PRO A 508 -17.26 8.55 -20.68
C PRO A 508 -17.02 9.76 -19.77
N THR A 509 -16.34 9.57 -18.64
CA THR A 509 -15.97 10.65 -17.71
C THR A 509 -14.53 11.13 -17.90
N TRP A 510 -13.78 10.58 -18.86
CA TRP A 510 -12.41 10.98 -19.11
C TRP A 510 -12.36 12.13 -20.15
N PRO A 511 -11.89 13.33 -19.80
CA PRO A 511 -11.94 14.48 -20.71
C PRO A 511 -10.98 14.39 -21.92
N LYS A 512 -9.86 13.67 -21.80
CA LYS A 512 -8.78 13.69 -22.81
C LYS A 512 -9.22 13.23 -24.21
N PRO A 513 -9.99 12.13 -24.38
CA PRO A 513 -10.46 11.73 -25.71
C PRO A 513 -11.40 12.76 -26.36
N PHE A 514 -12.28 13.41 -25.58
CA PHE A 514 -13.13 14.47 -26.09
C PHE A 514 -12.33 15.69 -26.53
N ASN A 515 -11.30 16.07 -25.76
CA ASN A 515 -10.40 17.13 -26.13
C ASN A 515 -9.62 16.81 -27.42
N GLY A 516 -9.13 15.57 -27.56
CA GLY A 516 -8.44 15.11 -28.77
C GLY A 516 -9.32 15.15 -30.01
N MET A 517 -10.59 14.74 -29.91
CA MET A 517 -11.56 14.89 -31.00
C MET A 517 -11.81 16.34 -31.35
N ALA A 518 -12.01 17.20 -30.32
CA ALA A 518 -12.27 18.61 -30.53
C ALA A 518 -11.10 19.32 -31.22
N TRP A 519 -9.87 19.00 -30.81
CA TRP A 519 -8.66 19.51 -31.42
C TRP A 519 -8.60 19.18 -32.91
N ILE A 520 -8.70 17.89 -33.28
CA ILE A 520 -8.68 17.46 -34.68
C ILE A 520 -9.78 18.14 -35.51
N MET A 521 -11.02 18.13 -35.00
CA MET A 521 -12.17 18.70 -35.71
C MET A 521 -12.07 20.22 -35.90
N ALA A 522 -11.29 20.91 -35.07
CA ALA A 522 -11.06 22.35 -35.18
C ALA A 522 -9.86 22.69 -36.08
N THR A 523 -8.78 21.91 -36.02
CA THR A 523 -7.49 22.29 -36.62
C THR A 523 -7.16 21.58 -37.93
N ASP A 524 -7.82 20.47 -38.27
CA ASP A 524 -7.59 19.85 -39.59
C ASP A 524 -8.28 20.65 -40.69
N PHE A 525 -7.67 20.69 -41.88
CA PHE A 525 -8.19 21.39 -43.07
C PHE A 525 -8.85 20.44 -44.07
N ASP A 526 -8.76 19.12 -43.87
CA ASP A 526 -9.58 18.19 -44.64
C ASP A 526 -11.07 18.49 -44.36
N PRO A 527 -11.88 18.91 -45.36
CA PRO A 527 -13.28 19.26 -45.13
C PRO A 527 -14.14 18.11 -44.59
N SER A 528 -13.70 16.86 -44.74
CA SER A 528 -14.40 15.69 -44.17
C SER A 528 -14.21 15.59 -42.66
N VAL A 529 -13.08 16.08 -42.14
CA VAL A 529 -12.68 16.04 -40.73
C VAL A 529 -12.97 17.37 -40.04
N HIS A 530 -12.82 18.49 -40.74
CA HIS A 530 -13.02 19.84 -40.23
C HIS A 530 -14.49 20.11 -39.90
N GLN A 531 -14.84 20.00 -38.62
CA GLN A 531 -16.21 20.08 -38.11
C GLN A 531 -16.27 21.03 -36.90
N PRO A 532 -16.08 22.34 -37.11
CA PRO A 532 -15.87 23.31 -36.03
C PRO A 532 -17.05 23.41 -35.05
N GLN A 533 -18.28 23.21 -35.52
CA GLN A 533 -19.46 23.20 -34.65
C GLN A 533 -19.51 21.96 -33.73
N GLN A 534 -18.98 20.81 -34.16
CA GLN A 534 -18.87 19.64 -33.30
C GLN A 534 -17.67 19.76 -32.36
N ALA A 535 -16.57 20.36 -32.82
CA ALA A 535 -15.41 20.66 -31.99
C ALA A 535 -15.79 21.48 -30.75
N ILE A 536 -16.62 22.53 -30.90
CA ILE A 536 -17.12 23.33 -29.77
C ILE A 536 -17.86 22.46 -28.75
N LYS A 537 -18.71 21.52 -29.19
CA LYS A 537 -19.45 20.62 -28.30
C LYS A 537 -18.51 19.71 -27.51
N HIS A 538 -17.56 19.08 -28.19
CA HIS A 538 -16.61 18.17 -27.56
C HIS A 538 -15.64 18.90 -26.61
N ALA A 539 -15.12 20.07 -26.98
CA ALA A 539 -14.24 20.87 -26.13
C ALA A 539 -14.97 21.38 -24.88
N ARG A 540 -16.23 21.85 -25.02
CA ARG A 540 -17.06 22.24 -23.88
C ARG A 540 -17.28 21.07 -22.93
N HIS A 541 -17.62 19.90 -23.46
CA HIS A 541 -17.83 18.71 -22.65
C HIS A 541 -16.55 18.26 -21.93
N ALA A 542 -15.40 18.30 -22.61
CA ALA A 542 -14.10 18.02 -21.98
C ALA A 542 -13.81 18.98 -20.82
N PHE A 543 -14.13 20.26 -20.97
CA PHE A 543 -13.98 21.25 -19.90
C PHE A 543 -14.95 20.99 -18.73
N GLU A 544 -16.20 20.64 -18.99
CA GLU A 544 -17.19 20.29 -17.96
C GLU A 544 -16.78 19.07 -17.13
N LEU A 545 -16.07 18.11 -17.74
CA LEU A 545 -15.60 16.89 -17.09
C LEU A 545 -14.34 17.06 -16.24
N GLY A 546 -13.49 18.05 -16.51
CA GLY A 546 -12.21 18.19 -15.82
C GLY A 546 -11.48 19.48 -16.12
N GLY A 547 -12.13 20.63 -15.90
CA GLY A 547 -11.73 21.96 -16.36
C GLY A 547 -10.26 22.36 -16.11
N HIS A 548 -9.40 22.03 -17.07
CA HIS A 548 -8.00 22.43 -17.18
C HIS A 548 -7.81 23.52 -18.23
N ALA A 549 -6.70 24.25 -18.17
CA ALA A 549 -6.40 25.33 -19.11
C ALA A 549 -6.38 24.85 -20.57
N SER A 550 -5.80 23.68 -20.83
CA SER A 550 -5.70 23.08 -22.17
C SER A 550 -7.07 22.77 -22.81
N HIS A 551 -8.09 22.45 -22.00
CA HIS A 551 -9.45 22.22 -22.49
C HIS A 551 -10.12 23.53 -22.92
N LEU A 552 -9.92 24.62 -22.17
CA LEU A 552 -10.42 25.94 -22.55
C LEU A 552 -9.73 26.50 -23.78
N ASP A 553 -8.42 26.30 -23.88
CA ASP A 553 -7.66 26.69 -25.05
C ASP A 553 -8.13 25.94 -26.30
N THR A 554 -8.34 24.61 -26.21
CA THR A 554 -8.96 23.83 -27.31
C THR A 554 -10.36 24.37 -27.68
N LEU A 555 -11.16 24.80 -26.69
CA LEU A 555 -12.45 25.43 -26.94
C LEU A 555 -12.32 26.79 -27.65
N ALA A 556 -11.30 27.60 -27.30
CA ALA A 556 -11.01 28.85 -27.99
C ALA A 556 -10.62 28.62 -29.46
N VAL A 557 -9.77 27.61 -29.72
CA VAL A 557 -9.41 27.17 -31.07
C VAL A 557 -10.65 26.73 -31.85
N ALA A 558 -11.55 25.97 -31.22
CA ALA A 558 -12.80 25.54 -31.86
C ALA A 558 -13.74 26.72 -32.20
N TYR A 559 -13.81 27.75 -31.36
CA TYR A 559 -14.55 28.98 -31.67
C TYR A 559 -13.93 29.74 -32.84
N ALA A 560 -12.60 29.86 -32.88
CA ALA A 560 -11.91 30.53 -33.99
C ALA A 560 -12.13 29.79 -35.31
N ALA A 561 -12.05 28.46 -35.31
CA ALA A 561 -12.36 27.61 -36.47
C ALA A 561 -13.82 27.76 -36.95
N ALA A 562 -14.75 28.06 -36.04
CA ALA A 562 -16.14 28.37 -36.37
C ALA A 562 -16.37 29.82 -36.84
N GLY A 563 -15.31 30.64 -36.95
CA GLY A 563 -15.39 32.08 -37.27
C GLY A 563 -15.89 32.96 -36.12
N GLN A 564 -16.01 32.42 -34.90
CA GLN A 564 -16.50 33.11 -33.71
C GLN A 564 -15.33 33.74 -32.94
N PHE A 565 -14.62 34.68 -33.57
CA PHE A 565 -13.37 35.23 -33.03
C PHE A 565 -13.52 35.98 -31.71
N ASP A 566 -14.64 36.68 -31.47
CA ASP A 566 -14.88 37.39 -30.21
C ASP A 566 -14.95 36.42 -29.01
N GLU A 567 -15.65 35.30 -29.18
CA GLU A 567 -15.73 34.26 -28.14
C GLU A 567 -14.43 33.45 -28.04
N ALA A 568 -13.72 33.26 -29.16
CA ALA A 568 -12.39 32.65 -29.16
C ALA A 568 -11.40 33.45 -28.30
N ILE A 569 -11.27 34.76 -28.55
CA ILE A 569 -10.38 35.65 -27.79
C ILE A 569 -10.74 35.65 -26.31
N LYS A 570 -12.02 35.81 -25.98
CA LYS A 570 -12.51 35.80 -24.59
C LYS A 570 -12.23 34.48 -23.88
N THR A 571 -12.40 33.35 -24.58
CA THR A 571 -12.14 32.02 -24.03
C THR A 571 -10.64 31.76 -23.88
N ALA A 572 -9.81 32.18 -24.85
CA ALA A 572 -8.36 32.07 -24.80
C ALA A 572 -7.76 32.85 -23.62
N HIS A 573 -8.26 34.05 -23.33
CA HIS A 573 -7.84 34.79 -22.14
C HIS A 573 -8.18 34.06 -20.84
N LYS A 574 -9.34 33.39 -20.75
CA LYS A 574 -9.67 32.54 -19.59
C LYS A 574 -8.75 31.33 -19.49
N ALA A 575 -8.40 30.72 -20.63
CA ALA A 575 -7.44 29.63 -20.68
C ALA A 575 -6.06 30.09 -20.18
N LEU A 576 -5.61 31.27 -20.61
CA LEU A 576 -4.34 31.87 -20.20
C LEU A 576 -4.27 32.13 -18.70
N GLU A 577 -5.33 32.71 -18.12
CA GLU A 577 -5.41 32.94 -16.67
C GLU A 577 -5.38 31.62 -15.88
N LEU A 578 -6.08 30.58 -16.37
CA LEU A 578 -6.03 29.26 -15.75
C LEU A 578 -4.65 28.60 -15.90
N ALA A 579 -3.99 28.73 -17.06
CA ALA A 579 -2.66 28.19 -17.32
C ALA A 579 -1.60 28.80 -16.39
N LYS A 580 -1.71 30.10 -16.08
CA LYS A 580 -0.84 30.78 -15.09
C LYS A 580 -1.03 30.22 -13.68
N VAL A 581 -2.27 29.92 -13.29
CA VAL A 581 -2.57 29.28 -11.99
C VAL A 581 -2.02 27.85 -11.96
N GLU A 582 -2.14 27.11 -13.06
CA GLU A 582 -1.61 25.75 -13.23
C GLU A 582 -0.08 25.71 -13.42
N GLN A 583 0.59 26.87 -13.61
CA GLN A 583 2.02 27.01 -13.91
C GLN A 583 2.47 26.25 -15.17
N ALA A 584 1.59 26.16 -16.18
CA ALA A 584 1.86 25.48 -17.44
C ALA A 584 2.61 26.41 -18.42
N VAL A 585 3.93 26.57 -18.22
CA VAL A 585 4.74 27.57 -18.94
C VAL A 585 4.66 27.44 -20.46
N ASP A 586 4.79 26.23 -21.01
CA ASP A 586 4.75 26.02 -22.47
C ASP A 586 3.38 26.38 -23.05
N LEU A 587 2.31 26.04 -22.32
CA LEU A 587 0.94 26.32 -22.74
C LEU A 587 0.62 27.82 -22.70
N ILE A 588 1.24 28.58 -21.80
CA ILE A 588 1.09 30.05 -21.73
C ILE A 588 1.56 30.68 -23.04
N GLU A 589 2.76 30.30 -23.52
CA GLU A 589 3.32 30.82 -24.77
C GLU A 589 2.45 30.44 -25.98
N GLU A 590 1.99 29.19 -26.06
CA GLU A 590 1.10 28.74 -27.14
C GLU A 590 -0.24 29.51 -27.18
N ILE A 591 -0.84 29.80 -26.01
CA ILE A 591 -2.10 30.53 -25.94
C ILE A 591 -1.91 31.98 -26.36
N GLU A 592 -0.79 32.62 -25.97
CA GLU A 592 -0.48 34.00 -26.37
C GLU A 592 -0.31 34.12 -27.90
N ASP A 593 0.41 33.18 -28.52
CA ASP A 593 0.54 33.08 -29.98
C ASP A 593 -0.83 32.96 -30.66
N ARG A 594 -1.72 32.11 -30.13
CA ARG A 594 -3.08 31.92 -30.68
C ARG A 594 -3.97 33.14 -30.49
N ILE A 595 -3.87 33.86 -29.36
CA ILE A 595 -4.59 35.12 -29.15
C ILE A 595 -4.21 36.14 -30.23
N ALA A 596 -2.93 36.24 -30.58
CA ALA A 596 -2.47 37.14 -31.63
C ALA A 596 -3.06 36.79 -33.01
N LEU A 597 -3.19 35.50 -33.33
CA LEU A 597 -3.87 35.03 -34.54
C LEU A 597 -5.37 35.38 -34.53
N PHE A 598 -6.05 35.15 -33.41
CA PHE A 598 -7.48 35.38 -33.30
C PHE A 598 -7.84 36.87 -33.41
N HIS A 599 -7.00 37.78 -32.91
CA HIS A 599 -7.16 39.23 -33.12
C HIS A 599 -7.09 39.64 -34.60
N GLN A 600 -6.37 38.88 -35.42
CA GLN A 600 -6.28 39.07 -36.87
C GLN A 600 -7.40 38.33 -37.63
N SER A 601 -8.34 37.72 -36.93
CA SER A 601 -9.37 36.83 -37.50
C SER A 601 -8.79 35.66 -38.29
N ILE A 602 -7.64 35.15 -37.85
CA ILE A 602 -6.96 33.99 -38.43
C ILE A 602 -7.19 32.79 -37.51
N PRO A 603 -7.82 31.68 -37.99
CA PRO A 603 -7.94 30.46 -37.20
C PRO A 603 -6.58 29.76 -37.09
N TYR A 604 -6.38 28.98 -36.03
CA TYR A 604 -5.13 28.26 -35.80
C TYR A 604 -5.01 27.03 -36.72
N ASP A 605 -3.83 26.83 -37.30
CA ASP A 605 -3.50 25.69 -38.17
C ASP A 605 -2.34 24.86 -37.58
N ALA A 606 -2.66 23.63 -37.19
CA ALA A 606 -1.69 22.70 -36.63
C ALA A 606 -0.64 22.18 -37.65
N LYS A 607 -0.99 22.10 -38.95
CA LYS A 607 -0.07 21.66 -40.02
C LYS A 607 0.93 22.76 -40.38
N LEU A 608 0.48 24.02 -40.47
CA LEU A 608 1.34 25.16 -40.75
C LEU A 608 2.35 25.42 -39.62
N ASP A 609 1.93 25.29 -38.35
CA ASP A 609 2.83 25.45 -37.21
C ASP A 609 3.87 24.31 -37.13
N ALA A 610 3.45 23.06 -37.35
CA ALA A 610 4.38 21.91 -37.40
C ALA A 610 5.44 22.04 -38.52
N THR A 611 5.12 22.71 -39.63
CA THR A 611 6.08 23.00 -40.71
C THR A 611 6.98 24.21 -40.45
N ASN A 612 6.50 25.20 -39.67
CA ASN A 612 7.23 26.45 -39.38
C ASN A 612 8.07 26.40 -38.10
N LYS A 613 7.73 25.51 -37.17
CA LYS A 613 8.48 25.24 -35.93
C LYS A 613 8.92 23.76 -35.89
N PRO A 614 9.89 23.32 -36.72
CA PRO A 614 10.51 22.01 -36.54
C PRO A 614 11.42 22.09 -35.29
N GLY A 615 10.85 21.93 -34.09
CA GLY A 615 11.66 21.93 -32.87
C GLY A 615 10.98 22.01 -31.51
N HIS A 616 9.67 22.31 -31.39
CA HIS A 616 9.07 22.54 -30.07
C HIS A 616 8.54 21.29 -29.34
N LEU A 617 8.61 20.10 -29.96
CA LEU A 617 8.42 18.82 -29.26
C LEU A 617 9.77 18.15 -28.88
N GLU A 618 10.92 18.79 -29.14
CA GLU A 618 12.26 18.21 -28.99
C GLU A 618 13.07 18.66 -27.76
N GLN A 619 12.55 19.51 -26.86
CA GLN A 619 13.37 20.03 -25.75
C GLN A 619 12.76 19.82 -24.37
N HIS A 620 12.98 18.63 -23.81
CA HIS A 620 13.28 18.45 -22.38
C HIS A 620 14.14 17.19 -22.19
N THR A 621 15.35 17.22 -22.72
CA THR A 621 16.47 16.45 -22.17
C THR A 621 17.17 17.34 -21.14
N PRO A 622 17.18 16.98 -19.84
CA PRO A 622 18.18 17.52 -18.94
C PRO A 622 19.54 17.07 -19.47
N ALA A 623 20.49 18.00 -19.59
CA ALA A 623 21.87 17.68 -19.86
C ALA A 623 22.42 16.74 -18.77
N ASP A 624 23.04 15.63 -19.18
CA ASP A 624 23.88 14.76 -18.33
C ASP A 624 24.99 15.60 -17.68
N PRO A 625 25.32 15.32 -16.41
CA PRO A 625 26.33 14.29 -16.12
C PRO A 625 25.85 13.11 -15.26
#